data_AF-A0A969LPR9-F1
#
_entry.id   AF-A0A969LPR9-F1
#
_cell.length_a   1.000
_cell.length_b   1.000
_cell.length_c   1.000
_cell.angle_alpha   90.00
_cell.angle_beta   90.00
_cell.angle_gamma   90.00
#
_symmetry.space_group_name_H-M   'P 1'
#
loop_
_entity.id
_entity.type
_entity.pdbx_description
1 polymer ?
#
loop_
_entity_poly.entity_id
_entity_poly.type
_entity_poly.pdbx_seq_one_letter_code
_entity_poly.pdbx_strand_id
1 'polypeptide(L)'
;MMLIVAWLIGESFATGMNQRSASGKGLTAREATVGMVLGVALAGLAFYWLLNQYSAVGFTRASGLVADWGRFADVALYFLIALMLVAVIAFNFRRGGDISTPYVQSVRLIAKNAVLWVMFLAAMTASVFFSFDSHFNAIFPAEQKKRAAEIRTLNQVGRVVADIGERAQRVQLAEAERLFDTDGWKAYDTQLTRLAQQAQGSQGEIEKYFVSKMEERRRGIAEQQERISGAERNQTALLRRRDELETELQRIEPGIGAFEAELAKAQGTYDATRQAIAAKRIEANAEDGGVEGTLKRGRGPVYRQRMAEAEELQRKLSITDEPRLREAQRQRDQASARIVSIKREIATINGDVAKYKGETQTAAQRIKAAESSEGDAEGTKVDPARVLPAFERARSAFRQQPDTERLAALQTQCGNLLNAMLSTPAAKERVRAIDCDPNHAAEAAARLFALNAGLVAFNATCAGAPGCRRTQPPTNCWASGASACRTPASCRRNRRISANGCRPST
;
A
#
# COMPACT_ATOMS: atom_id res chain seq x y z
N MET A 1 18.39 40.63 -70.71
CA MET A 1 17.35 41.41 -69.99
C MET A 1 17.96 42.50 -69.12
N MET A 2 18.79 42.21 -68.11
CA MET A 2 19.39 43.24 -67.24
C MET A 2 20.25 44.31 -67.96
N LEU A 3 21.01 43.95 -68.99
CA LEU A 3 21.84 44.89 -69.76
C LEU A 3 21.03 45.88 -70.61
N ILE A 4 19.82 45.48 -71.05
CA ILE A 4 18.90 46.33 -71.84
C ILE A 4 18.21 47.35 -70.92
N VAL A 5 17.89 46.95 -69.67
CA VAL A 5 17.32 47.84 -68.66
C VAL A 5 18.35 48.88 -68.19
N ALA A 6 19.61 48.49 -68.02
CA ALA A 6 20.69 49.43 -67.65
C ALA A 6 20.94 50.51 -68.72
N TRP A 7 20.80 50.16 -70.02
CA TRP A 7 20.97 51.11 -71.12
C TRP A 7 19.81 52.12 -71.22
N LEU A 8 18.56 51.69 -71.08
CA LEU A 8 17.37 52.56 -71.07
C LEU A 8 17.35 53.56 -69.89
N ILE A 9 17.90 53.15 -68.74
CA ILE A 9 18.02 54.03 -67.57
C ILE A 9 19.10 55.11 -67.81
N GLY A 10 20.20 54.80 -68.51
CA GLY A 10 21.25 55.75 -68.85
C GLY A 10 20.77 56.91 -69.75
N GLU A 11 19.93 56.62 -70.74
CA GLU A 11 19.36 57.64 -71.65
C GLU A 11 18.28 58.50 -70.97
N SER A 12 17.54 57.93 -70.01
CA SER A 12 16.46 58.62 -69.30
C SER A 12 16.97 59.67 -68.30
N PHE A 13 18.19 59.51 -67.78
CA PHE A 13 18.79 60.50 -66.88
C PHE A 13 19.46 61.66 -67.62
N ALA A 14 19.94 61.47 -68.86
CA ALA A 14 20.59 62.52 -69.64
C ALA A 14 19.60 63.58 -70.19
N THR A 15 18.33 63.21 -70.39
CA THR A 15 17.29 64.10 -70.94
C THR A 15 16.49 64.86 -69.88
N GLY A 16 16.57 64.47 -68.60
CA GLY A 16 15.82 65.08 -67.49
C GLY A 16 16.44 66.31 -66.82
N MET A 17 17.70 66.66 -67.13
CA MET A 17 18.44 67.70 -66.42
C MET A 17 18.24 69.14 -66.94
N ASN A 18 17.41 69.35 -67.96
CA ASN A 18 17.28 70.68 -68.59
C ASN A 18 15.83 71.19 -68.61
N GLN A 19 15.22 71.38 -67.45
CA GLN A 19 14.03 72.23 -67.31
C GLN A 19 14.14 73.13 -66.08
N ARG A 20 14.39 74.43 -66.34
CA ARG A 20 14.43 75.51 -65.35
C ARG A 20 13.07 75.69 -64.67
N SER A 21 13.10 76.01 -63.39
CA SER A 21 11.93 76.21 -62.52
C SER A 21 11.05 77.39 -62.99
N ALA A 22 9.79 77.12 -63.29
CA ALA A 22 8.77 78.16 -63.40
C ALA A 22 8.06 78.33 -62.05
N SER A 23 8.40 79.44 -61.39
CA SER A 23 7.58 80.33 -60.54
C SER A 23 6.29 79.79 -59.90
N GLY A 24 6.22 79.91 -58.58
CA GLY A 24 5.05 79.63 -57.76
C GLY A 24 3.81 80.43 -58.18
N LYS A 25 2.68 79.73 -58.29
CA LYS A 25 1.34 80.32 -58.32
C LYS A 25 0.76 80.23 -56.91
N GLY A 26 0.43 81.39 -56.34
CA GLY A 26 -0.33 81.46 -55.09
C GLY A 26 -1.70 80.82 -55.27
N LEU A 27 -2.12 80.04 -54.26
CA LEU A 27 -3.45 79.44 -54.18
C LEU A 27 -4.51 80.55 -54.32
N THR A 28 -5.43 80.39 -55.25
CA THR A 28 -6.53 81.35 -55.44
C THR A 28 -7.56 81.18 -54.32
N ALA A 29 -8.25 82.24 -53.93
CA ALA A 29 -9.24 82.21 -52.83
C ALA A 29 -10.30 81.11 -52.99
N ARG A 30 -10.59 80.71 -54.24
CA ARG A 30 -11.52 79.63 -54.58
C ARG A 30 -11.00 78.23 -54.25
N GLU A 31 -9.69 77.99 -54.30
CA GLU A 31 -9.09 76.70 -53.91
C GLU A 31 -9.03 76.57 -52.38
N ALA A 32 -8.83 77.68 -51.67
CA ALA A 32 -8.85 77.72 -50.21
C ALA A 32 -10.27 77.44 -49.65
N THR A 33 -11.32 77.96 -50.29
CA THR A 33 -12.71 77.68 -49.87
C THR A 33 -13.11 76.23 -50.13
N VAL A 34 -12.70 75.65 -51.27
CA VAL A 34 -12.93 74.23 -51.55
C VAL A 34 -12.22 73.33 -50.52
N GLY A 35 -10.96 73.63 -50.18
CA GLY A 35 -10.23 72.90 -49.15
C GLY A 35 -10.86 73.01 -47.75
N MET A 36 -11.41 74.17 -47.40
CA MET A 36 -12.11 74.38 -46.12
C MET A 36 -13.41 73.57 -46.06
N VAL A 37 -14.23 73.58 -47.11
CA VAL A 37 -15.48 72.82 -47.17
C VAL A 37 -15.21 71.32 -47.10
N LEU A 38 -14.18 70.83 -47.80
CA LEU A 38 -13.82 69.42 -47.83
C LEU A 38 -13.25 68.95 -46.47
N GLY A 39 -12.47 69.82 -45.80
CA GLY A 39 -11.98 69.57 -44.44
C GLY A 39 -13.11 69.49 -43.41
N VAL A 40 -14.08 70.40 -43.47
CA VAL A 40 -15.26 70.37 -42.59
C VAL A 40 -16.10 69.12 -42.84
N ALA A 41 -16.30 68.73 -44.11
CA ALA A 41 -17.03 67.52 -44.47
C ALA A 41 -16.36 66.24 -43.94
N LEU A 42 -15.03 66.13 -44.07
CA LEU A 42 -14.26 64.99 -43.54
C LEU A 42 -14.30 64.93 -42.01
N ALA A 43 -14.17 66.08 -41.33
CA ALA A 43 -14.28 66.14 -39.88
C ALA A 43 -15.68 65.71 -39.40
N GLY A 44 -16.74 66.14 -40.09
CA GLY A 44 -18.11 65.71 -39.80
C GLY A 44 -18.32 64.20 -39.99
N LEU A 45 -17.77 63.62 -41.06
CA LEU A 45 -17.81 62.17 -41.30
C LEU A 45 -17.07 61.37 -40.23
N ALA A 46 -15.87 61.82 -39.84
CA ALA A 46 -15.10 61.19 -38.78
C ALA A 46 -15.82 61.27 -37.42
N PHE A 47 -16.46 62.41 -37.13
CA PHE A 47 -17.26 62.58 -35.92
C PHE A 47 -18.47 61.65 -35.88
N TYR A 48 -19.22 61.57 -36.98
CA TYR A 48 -20.35 60.65 -37.11
C TYR A 48 -19.92 59.18 -36.94
N TRP A 49 -18.80 58.79 -37.55
CA TRP A 49 -18.24 57.45 -37.39
C TRP A 49 -17.88 57.14 -35.92
N LEU A 50 -17.27 58.09 -35.20
CA LEU A 50 -16.93 57.93 -33.79
C LEU A 50 -18.18 57.72 -32.92
N LEU A 51 -19.23 58.51 -33.17
CA LEU A 51 -20.49 58.39 -32.42
C LEU A 51 -21.17 57.02 -32.60
N ASN A 52 -21.11 56.47 -33.82
CA ASN A 52 -21.65 55.14 -34.11
C ASN A 52 -20.79 54.03 -33.46
N GLN A 53 -19.46 54.14 -33.49
CA GLN A 53 -18.54 53.15 -32.91
C GLN A 53 -18.67 53.05 -31.38
N TYR A 54 -18.91 54.17 -30.70
CA TYR A 54 -19.06 54.21 -29.24
C TYR A 54 -20.52 54.03 -28.76
N SER A 55 -21.44 53.61 -29.64
CA SER A 55 -22.87 53.38 -29.34
C SER A 55 -23.60 54.59 -28.75
N ALA A 56 -23.13 55.81 -29.02
CA ALA A 56 -23.75 57.04 -28.52
C ALA A 56 -25.00 57.44 -29.31
N VAL A 57 -25.07 57.03 -30.58
CA VAL A 57 -26.24 57.20 -31.46
C VAL A 57 -26.42 55.91 -32.26
N GLY A 58 -27.60 55.30 -32.18
CA GLY A 58 -27.92 54.06 -32.89
C GLY A 58 -29.29 54.12 -33.57
N PHE A 59 -29.35 53.69 -34.83
CA PHE A 59 -30.61 53.57 -35.57
C PHE A 59 -31.21 52.18 -35.33
N THR A 60 -32.19 52.05 -34.42
CA THR A 60 -32.94 50.80 -34.22
C THR A 60 -34.25 50.85 -35.02
N ARG A 61 -34.52 49.81 -35.81
CA ARG A 61 -35.72 49.74 -36.70
C ARG A 61 -37.06 49.78 -35.95
N ALA A 62 -37.05 49.66 -34.63
CA ALA A 62 -38.26 49.55 -33.81
C ALA A 62 -38.59 50.81 -32.97
N SER A 63 -37.69 51.80 -32.84
CA SER A 63 -37.92 52.92 -31.90
C SER A 63 -37.16 54.22 -32.21
N GLY A 64 -36.99 54.59 -33.48
CA GLY A 64 -36.43 55.90 -33.85
C GLY A 64 -35.00 56.15 -33.34
N LEU A 65 -34.53 57.40 -33.46
CA LEU A 65 -33.17 57.79 -33.11
C LEU A 65 -33.00 57.77 -31.59
N VAL A 66 -32.35 56.73 -31.06
CA VAL A 66 -32.03 56.63 -29.63
C VAL A 66 -30.64 57.22 -29.42
N ALA A 67 -30.58 58.40 -28.80
CA ALA A 67 -29.35 59.08 -28.44
C ALA A 67 -29.18 59.05 -26.92
N ASP A 68 -28.04 58.53 -26.46
CA ASP A 68 -27.70 58.46 -25.05
C ASP A 68 -26.88 59.71 -24.68
N TRP A 69 -27.56 60.71 -24.11
CA TRP A 69 -27.03 62.08 -23.96
C TRP A 69 -25.73 62.16 -23.15
N GLY A 70 -25.52 61.26 -22.18
CA GLY A 70 -24.29 61.21 -21.40
C GLY A 70 -23.08 60.79 -22.24
N ARG A 71 -23.22 59.73 -23.06
CA ARG A 71 -22.14 59.21 -23.91
C ARG A 71 -21.84 60.12 -25.10
N PHE A 72 -22.86 60.81 -25.61
CA PHE A 72 -22.69 61.81 -26.65
C PHE A 72 -21.81 62.98 -26.17
N ALA A 73 -22.04 63.47 -24.96
CA ALA A 73 -21.27 64.58 -24.39
C ALA A 73 -19.79 64.23 -24.22
N ASP A 74 -19.48 63.05 -23.71
CA ASP A 74 -18.09 62.59 -23.53
C ASP A 74 -17.36 62.47 -24.88
N VAL A 75 -17.99 61.81 -25.86
CA VAL A 75 -17.39 61.63 -27.20
C VAL A 75 -17.19 62.96 -27.92
N ALA A 76 -18.14 63.89 -27.80
CA ALA A 76 -18.04 65.23 -28.35
C ALA A 76 -16.88 66.03 -27.73
N LEU A 77 -16.68 65.92 -26.41
CA LEU A 77 -15.57 66.59 -25.71
C LEU A 77 -14.21 66.09 -26.21
N TYR A 78 -14.02 64.76 -26.29
CA TYR A 78 -12.75 64.19 -26.78
C TYR A 78 -12.48 64.54 -28.24
N PHE A 79 -13.51 64.54 -29.09
CA PHE A 79 -13.36 64.94 -30.49
C PHE A 79 -12.97 66.41 -30.62
N LEU A 80 -13.55 67.30 -29.81
CA LEU A 80 -13.18 68.73 -29.78
C LEU A 80 -11.73 68.94 -29.38
N ILE A 81 -11.25 68.22 -28.35
CA ILE A 81 -9.85 68.29 -27.92
C ILE A 81 -8.92 67.83 -29.05
N ALA A 82 -9.25 66.72 -29.73
CA ALA A 82 -8.46 66.21 -30.85
C ALA A 82 -8.41 67.21 -32.02
N LEU A 83 -9.54 67.83 -32.36
CA LEU A 83 -9.62 68.83 -33.43
C LEU A 83 -8.79 70.07 -33.08
N MET A 84 -8.83 70.50 -31.82
CA MET A 84 -8.02 71.62 -31.31
C MET A 84 -6.52 71.32 -31.41
N LEU A 85 -6.10 70.09 -31.11
CA LEU A 85 -4.71 69.64 -31.23
C LEU A 85 -4.25 69.62 -32.71
N VAL A 86 -5.08 69.12 -33.62
CA VAL A 86 -4.81 69.18 -35.07
C VAL A 86 -4.76 70.63 -35.56
N ALA A 87 -5.63 71.51 -35.06
CA ALA A 87 -5.62 72.93 -35.40
C ALA A 87 -4.33 73.62 -34.92
N VAL A 88 -3.84 73.31 -33.71
CA VAL A 88 -2.57 73.82 -33.19
C VAL A 88 -1.40 73.33 -34.04
N ILE A 89 -1.39 72.05 -34.43
CA ILE A 89 -0.37 71.48 -35.31
C ILE A 89 -0.40 72.18 -36.68
N ALA A 90 -1.58 72.29 -37.30
CA ALA A 90 -1.74 72.95 -38.59
C ALA A 90 -1.37 74.44 -38.53
N PHE A 91 -1.69 75.12 -37.44
CA PHE A 91 -1.31 76.52 -37.21
C PHE A 91 0.20 76.69 -37.06
N ASN A 92 0.88 75.77 -36.37
CA ASN A 92 2.34 75.74 -36.30
C ASN A 92 2.99 75.47 -37.66
N PHE A 93 2.42 74.60 -38.49
CA PHE A 93 2.89 74.38 -39.86
C PHE A 93 2.70 75.59 -40.77
N ARG A 94 1.61 76.36 -40.61
CA ARG A 94 1.32 77.53 -41.43
C ARG A 94 2.17 78.74 -41.10
N ARG A 95 2.81 78.76 -39.93
CA ARG A 95 3.62 79.87 -39.42
C ARG A 95 5.11 79.83 -39.82
N GLY A 96 5.49 78.93 -40.72
CA GLY A 96 6.80 78.99 -41.39
C GLY A 96 7.98 78.54 -40.51
N GLY A 97 7.89 77.35 -39.90
CA GLY A 97 9.07 76.68 -39.35
C GLY A 97 9.91 76.06 -40.46
N ASP A 98 11.16 76.53 -40.62
CA ASP A 98 12.17 76.17 -41.64
C ASP A 98 12.58 74.68 -41.72
N ILE A 99 11.89 73.79 -41.00
CA ILE A 99 12.15 72.34 -40.99
C ILE A 99 11.26 71.59 -42.00
N SER A 100 10.22 72.21 -42.57
CA SER A 100 9.25 71.51 -43.45
C SER A 100 9.41 71.77 -44.95
N THR A 101 10.09 72.84 -45.34
CA THR A 101 10.29 73.23 -46.75
C THR A 101 11.12 72.23 -47.58
N PRO A 102 12.24 71.64 -47.08
CA PRO A 102 12.93 70.60 -47.85
C PRO A 102 12.12 69.31 -47.93
N TYR A 103 11.33 68.96 -46.91
CA TYR A 103 10.51 67.75 -46.91
C TYR A 103 9.33 67.84 -47.87
N VAL A 104 8.65 68.98 -47.96
CA VAL A 104 7.55 69.17 -48.92
C VAL A 104 8.05 69.23 -50.36
N GLN A 105 9.24 69.79 -50.62
CA GLN A 105 9.90 69.71 -51.94
C GLN A 105 10.35 68.28 -52.27
N SER A 106 10.89 67.54 -51.30
CA SER A 106 11.27 66.12 -51.46
C SER A 106 10.05 65.25 -51.79
N VAL A 107 8.95 65.45 -51.06
CA VAL A 107 7.68 64.74 -51.30
C VAL A 107 7.09 65.08 -52.66
N ARG A 108 7.23 66.33 -53.14
CA ARG A 108 6.77 66.73 -54.48
C ARG A 108 7.58 66.08 -55.61
N LEU A 109 8.89 65.93 -55.42
CA LEU A 109 9.78 65.21 -56.35
C LEU A 109 9.48 63.71 -56.36
N ILE A 110 9.26 63.12 -55.19
CA ILE A 110 8.85 61.71 -55.04
C ILE A 110 7.47 61.48 -55.69
N ALA A 111 6.52 62.40 -55.52
CA ALA A 111 5.19 62.30 -56.12
C ALA A 111 5.22 62.41 -57.65
N LYS A 112 6.03 63.31 -58.22
CA LYS A 112 6.16 63.46 -59.68
C LYS A 112 6.84 62.26 -60.34
N ASN A 113 7.78 61.62 -59.65
CA ASN A 113 8.46 60.40 -60.11
C ASN A 113 7.87 59.13 -59.48
N ALA A 114 6.66 59.20 -58.91
CA ALA A 114 6.07 58.11 -58.12
C ALA A 114 5.93 56.82 -58.94
N VAL A 115 5.62 56.92 -60.23
CA VAL A 115 5.48 55.76 -61.11
C VAL A 115 6.81 55.02 -61.28
N LEU A 116 7.92 55.73 -61.43
CA LEU A 116 9.26 55.14 -61.50
C LEU A 116 9.68 54.53 -60.15
N TRP A 117 9.37 55.20 -59.04
CA TRP A 117 9.60 54.67 -57.69
C TRP A 117 8.78 53.40 -57.41
N VAL A 118 7.53 53.36 -57.87
CA VAL A 118 6.66 52.16 -57.75
C VAL A 118 7.21 51.02 -58.59
N MET A 119 7.71 51.28 -59.81
CA MET A 119 8.31 50.22 -60.64
C MET A 119 9.62 49.70 -60.03
N PHE A 120 10.47 50.59 -59.50
CA PHE A 120 11.72 50.23 -58.83
C PHE A 120 11.46 49.44 -57.55
N LEU A 121 10.53 49.90 -56.70
CA LEU A 121 10.12 49.16 -55.51
C LEU A 121 9.49 47.83 -55.89
N ALA A 122 8.64 47.74 -56.91
CA ALA A 122 8.08 46.47 -57.35
C ALA A 122 9.16 45.48 -57.80
N ALA A 123 10.15 45.93 -58.58
CA ALA A 123 11.27 45.08 -59.03
C ALA A 123 12.19 44.66 -57.86
N MET A 124 12.48 45.58 -56.93
CA MET A 124 13.29 45.29 -55.76
C MET A 124 12.56 44.32 -54.80
N THR A 125 11.27 44.54 -54.58
CA THR A 125 10.43 43.67 -53.75
C THR A 125 10.30 42.28 -54.38
N ALA A 126 10.11 42.19 -55.70
CA ALA A 126 10.09 40.92 -56.42
C ALA A 126 11.44 40.17 -56.32
N SER A 127 12.58 40.87 -56.38
CA SER A 127 13.90 40.25 -56.23
C SER A 127 14.15 39.69 -54.82
N VAL A 128 13.65 40.37 -53.78
CA VAL A 128 13.72 39.89 -52.39
C VAL A 128 12.75 38.73 -52.16
N PHE A 129 11.55 38.76 -52.75
CA PHE A 129 10.58 37.66 -52.62
C PHE A 129 11.04 36.38 -53.31
N PHE A 130 11.65 36.43 -54.49
CA PHE A 130 12.19 35.23 -55.14
C PHE A 130 13.41 34.65 -54.42
N SER A 131 14.26 35.50 -53.81
CA SER A 131 15.37 35.04 -52.98
C SER A 131 14.89 34.47 -51.63
N PHE A 132 13.76 34.94 -51.09
CA PHE A 132 13.18 34.39 -49.87
C PHE A 132 12.39 33.10 -50.12
N ASP A 133 11.62 32.99 -51.21
CA ASP A 133 10.79 31.80 -51.47
C ASP A 133 11.65 30.54 -51.71
N SER A 134 12.79 30.71 -52.40
CA SER A 134 13.76 29.62 -52.58
C SER A 134 14.48 29.21 -51.28
N HIS A 135 14.56 30.09 -50.28
CA HIS A 135 15.20 29.81 -48.98
C HIS A 135 14.19 29.33 -47.92
N PHE A 136 12.92 29.72 -48.02
CA PHE A 136 11.85 29.35 -47.08
C PHE A 136 11.40 27.89 -47.22
N ASN A 137 11.38 27.34 -48.44
CA ASN A 137 11.04 25.92 -48.65
C ASN A 137 12.10 24.95 -48.11
N ALA A 138 13.33 25.41 -47.90
CA ALA A 138 14.39 24.60 -47.31
C ALA A 138 14.44 24.65 -45.77
N ILE A 139 13.82 25.66 -45.13
CA ILE A 139 14.02 25.95 -43.69
C ILE A 139 12.81 25.65 -42.81
N PHE A 140 11.58 25.55 -43.32
CA PHE A 140 10.39 25.28 -42.48
C PHE A 140 9.66 23.98 -42.85
N PRO A 141 10.10 22.81 -42.33
CA PRO A 141 9.29 21.61 -42.40
C PRO A 141 7.99 21.82 -41.60
N ALA A 142 6.87 21.30 -42.11
CA ALA A 142 5.53 21.45 -41.52
C ALA A 142 5.42 21.00 -40.05
N GLU A 143 6.40 20.25 -39.53
CA GLU A 143 6.48 19.82 -38.13
C GLU A 143 6.77 20.97 -37.14
N GLN A 144 7.58 21.97 -37.50
CA GLN A 144 7.93 23.03 -36.53
C GLN A 144 6.80 24.04 -36.30
N LYS A 145 5.96 24.27 -37.31
CA LYS A 145 4.74 25.09 -37.17
C LYS A 145 3.69 24.39 -36.29
N LYS A 146 3.57 23.06 -36.37
CA LYS A 146 2.74 22.28 -35.43
C LYS A 146 3.28 22.35 -34.00
N ARG A 147 4.60 22.23 -33.82
CA ARG A 147 5.26 22.34 -32.50
C ARG A 147 5.07 23.70 -31.84
N ALA A 148 5.15 24.80 -32.59
CA ALA A 148 4.95 26.16 -32.04
C ALA A 148 3.48 26.44 -31.67
N ALA A 149 2.52 25.90 -32.43
CA ALA A 149 1.10 25.95 -32.09
C ALA A 149 0.79 25.11 -30.84
N GLU A 150 1.39 23.92 -30.74
CA GLU A 150 1.30 23.05 -29.55
C GLU A 150 1.91 23.69 -28.30
N ILE A 151 3.04 24.40 -28.40
CA ILE A 151 3.65 25.07 -27.23
C ILE A 151 2.74 26.17 -26.67
N ARG A 152 2.05 26.94 -27.53
CA ARG A 152 1.13 27.99 -27.08
C ARG A 152 -0.12 27.41 -26.40
N THR A 153 -0.67 26.31 -26.93
CA THR A 153 -1.84 25.65 -26.34
C THR A 153 -1.46 24.90 -25.06
N LEU A 154 -0.30 24.24 -25.00
CA LEU A 154 0.20 23.57 -23.79
C LEU A 154 0.47 24.57 -22.65
N ASN A 155 1.00 25.76 -22.94
CA ASN A 155 1.21 26.79 -21.92
C ASN A 155 -0.10 27.43 -21.43
N GLN A 156 -1.10 27.60 -22.31
CA GLN A 156 -2.43 28.09 -21.91
C GLN A 156 -3.17 27.06 -21.07
N VAL A 157 -3.16 25.78 -21.46
CA VAL A 157 -3.76 24.69 -20.68
C VAL A 157 -3.02 24.52 -19.36
N GLY A 158 -1.68 24.59 -19.35
CA GLY A 158 -0.88 24.55 -18.12
C GLY A 158 -1.25 25.66 -17.12
N ARG A 159 -1.50 26.88 -17.61
CA ARG A 159 -1.96 28.00 -16.77
C ARG A 159 -3.38 27.78 -16.24
N VAL A 160 -4.31 27.30 -17.06
CA VAL A 160 -5.69 27.01 -16.65
C VAL A 160 -5.74 25.85 -15.63
N VAL A 161 -4.95 24.80 -15.85
CA VAL A 161 -4.83 23.67 -14.91
C VAL A 161 -4.22 24.13 -13.58
N ALA A 162 -3.20 24.99 -13.61
CA ALA A 162 -2.62 25.58 -12.40
C ALA A 162 -3.62 26.47 -11.64
N ASP A 163 -4.37 27.33 -12.34
CA ASP A 163 -5.39 28.21 -11.74
C ASP A 163 -6.57 27.41 -11.14
N ILE A 164 -7.02 26.35 -11.83
CA ILE A 164 -8.03 25.42 -11.30
C ILE A 164 -7.49 24.71 -10.05
N GLY A 165 -6.24 24.27 -10.06
CA GLY A 165 -5.58 23.66 -8.91
C GLY A 165 -5.52 24.60 -7.71
N GLU A 166 -5.08 25.84 -7.91
CA GLU A 166 -5.01 26.86 -6.86
C GLU A 166 -6.40 27.20 -6.31
N ARG A 167 -7.40 27.38 -7.18
CA ARG A 167 -8.77 27.67 -6.75
C ARG A 167 -9.40 26.50 -6.01
N ALA A 168 -9.17 25.27 -6.45
CA ALA A 168 -9.69 24.09 -5.80
C ALA A 168 -9.05 23.89 -4.41
N GLN A 169 -7.77 24.20 -4.24
CA GLN A 169 -7.12 24.23 -2.92
C GLN A 169 -7.73 25.30 -1.98
N ARG A 170 -8.01 26.51 -2.48
CA ARG A 170 -8.69 27.55 -1.68
C ARG A 170 -10.09 27.12 -1.24
N VAL A 171 -10.85 26.49 -2.13
CA VAL A 171 -12.19 25.96 -1.82
C VAL A 171 -12.09 24.80 -0.83
N GLN A 172 -11.08 23.94 -0.95
CA GLN A 172 -10.83 22.84 -0.01
C GLN A 172 -10.58 23.36 1.40
N LEU A 173 -9.76 24.40 1.56
CA LEU A 173 -9.51 25.03 2.86
C LEU A 173 -10.78 25.65 3.46
N ALA A 174 -11.55 26.39 2.65
CA ALA A 174 -12.80 27.00 3.11
C ALA A 174 -13.87 25.96 3.51
N GLU A 175 -14.01 24.87 2.76
CA GLU A 175 -14.97 23.81 3.08
C GLU A 175 -14.47 22.94 4.25
N ALA A 176 -13.16 22.83 4.46
CA ALA A 176 -12.58 22.21 5.66
C ALA A 176 -12.88 23.02 6.93
N GLU A 177 -12.73 24.35 6.89
CA GLU A 177 -13.14 25.24 8.00
C GLU A 177 -14.63 25.10 8.28
N ARG A 178 -15.45 25.11 7.22
CA ARG A 178 -16.90 24.94 7.33
C ARG A 178 -17.30 23.60 7.96
N LEU A 179 -16.60 22.51 7.64
CA LEU A 179 -16.84 21.20 8.22
C LEU A 179 -16.78 21.26 9.75
N PHE A 180 -15.72 21.89 10.29
CA PHE A 180 -15.52 21.99 11.74
C PHE A 180 -16.55 22.89 12.43
N ASP A 181 -17.22 23.77 11.68
CA ASP A 181 -18.32 24.59 12.17
C ASP A 181 -19.68 23.92 12.15
N THR A 182 -19.85 22.81 11.44
CA THR A 182 -21.12 22.09 11.38
C THR A 182 -21.52 21.49 12.73
N ASP A 183 -22.82 21.47 13.01
CA ASP A 183 -23.37 20.88 14.25
C ASP A 183 -23.07 19.38 14.35
N GLY A 184 -23.05 18.67 13.21
CA GLY A 184 -22.72 17.24 13.14
C GLY A 184 -21.30 16.93 13.61
N TRP A 185 -20.31 17.74 13.18
CA TRP A 185 -18.94 17.60 13.67
C TRP A 185 -18.80 18.01 15.14
N LYS A 186 -19.43 19.11 15.56
CA LYS A 186 -19.36 19.61 16.95
C LYS A 186 -19.93 18.60 17.95
N ALA A 187 -21.03 17.93 17.61
CA ALA A 187 -21.59 16.86 18.42
C ALA A 187 -20.61 15.69 18.59
N TYR A 188 -20.01 15.24 17.48
CA TYR A 188 -19.02 14.17 17.49
C TYR A 188 -17.75 14.56 18.26
N ASP A 189 -17.17 15.74 18.02
CA ASP A 189 -15.97 16.21 18.72
C ASP A 189 -16.22 16.39 20.24
N THR A 190 -17.46 16.69 20.64
CA THR A 190 -17.85 16.70 22.05
C THR A 190 -17.79 15.30 22.66
N GLN A 191 -18.28 14.27 21.96
CA GLN A 191 -18.16 12.87 22.40
C GLN A 191 -16.69 12.44 22.48
N LEU A 192 -15.88 12.76 21.47
CA LEU A 192 -14.45 12.47 21.44
C LEU A 192 -13.70 13.16 22.60
N THR A 193 -14.05 14.40 22.91
CA THR A 193 -13.43 15.16 24.01
C THR A 193 -13.82 14.57 25.37
N ARG A 194 -15.09 14.20 25.55
CA ARG A 194 -15.53 13.50 26.76
C ARG A 194 -14.79 12.17 26.92
N LEU A 195 -14.62 11.42 25.84
CA LEU A 195 -13.88 10.15 25.87
C LEU A 195 -12.44 10.35 26.33
N ALA A 196 -11.74 11.34 25.74
CA ALA A 196 -10.36 11.68 26.12
C ALA A 196 -10.26 12.09 27.60
N GLN A 197 -11.17 12.94 28.08
CA GLN A 197 -11.18 13.39 29.47
C GLN A 197 -11.43 12.23 30.46
N GLN A 198 -12.39 11.36 30.16
CA GLN A 198 -12.67 10.19 30.98
C GLN A 198 -11.51 9.18 30.97
N ALA A 199 -10.85 9.01 29.82
CA ALA A 199 -9.65 8.18 29.69
C ALA A 199 -8.48 8.73 30.49
N GLN A 200 -8.20 10.04 30.40
CA GLN A 200 -7.17 10.70 31.20
C GLN A 200 -7.44 10.56 32.71
N GLY A 201 -8.69 10.75 33.14
CA GLY A 201 -9.09 10.60 34.55
C GLY A 201 -9.07 9.16 35.08
N SER A 202 -9.01 8.15 34.21
CA SER A 202 -9.01 6.73 34.59
C SER A 202 -7.71 6.00 34.23
N GLN A 203 -6.72 6.70 33.64
CA GLN A 203 -5.47 6.09 33.15
C GLN A 203 -4.75 5.24 34.22
N GLY A 204 -4.64 5.75 35.45
CA GLY A 204 -4.00 5.01 36.54
C GLY A 204 -4.78 3.79 37.02
N GLU A 205 -6.11 3.79 36.93
CA GLU A 205 -6.96 2.63 37.29
C GLU A 205 -6.91 1.57 36.21
N ILE A 206 -6.95 2.00 34.94
CA ILE A 206 -6.81 1.14 33.77
C ILE A 206 -5.44 0.46 33.80
N GLU A 207 -4.35 1.22 33.96
CA GLU A 207 -2.99 0.66 34.02
C GLU A 207 -2.86 -0.39 35.13
N LYS A 208 -3.36 -0.12 36.35
CA LYS A 208 -3.36 -1.10 37.45
C LYS A 208 -4.15 -2.36 37.11
N TYR A 209 -5.30 -2.25 36.46
CA TYR A 209 -6.09 -3.41 36.06
C TYR A 209 -5.35 -4.27 35.03
N PHE A 210 -4.76 -3.65 34.00
CA PHE A 210 -4.02 -4.37 32.97
C PHE A 210 -2.71 -4.96 33.48
N VAL A 211 -1.96 -4.22 34.31
CA VAL A 211 -0.76 -4.74 34.98
C VAL A 211 -1.10 -5.93 35.87
N SER A 212 -2.16 -5.85 36.67
CA SER A 212 -2.56 -6.98 37.53
C SER A 212 -2.97 -8.21 36.70
N LYS A 213 -3.66 -8.02 35.57
CA LYS A 213 -3.99 -9.12 34.64
C LYS A 213 -2.76 -9.72 33.95
N MET A 214 -1.81 -8.89 33.55
CA MET A 214 -0.54 -9.34 32.97
C MET A 214 0.29 -10.10 34.00
N GLU A 215 0.34 -9.64 35.25
CA GLU A 215 1.00 -10.36 36.34
C GLU A 215 0.32 -11.70 36.64
N GLU A 216 -1.01 -11.73 36.77
CA GLU A 216 -1.77 -12.97 37.00
C GLU A 216 -1.49 -14.00 35.88
N ARG A 217 -1.49 -13.55 34.63
CA ARG A 217 -1.13 -14.40 33.48
C ARG A 217 0.32 -14.87 33.54
N ARG A 218 1.27 -13.97 33.80
CA ARG A 218 2.70 -14.31 33.94
C ARG A 218 2.93 -15.31 35.07
N ARG A 219 2.24 -15.16 36.21
CA ARG A 219 2.26 -16.12 37.32
C ARG A 219 1.73 -17.48 36.87
N GLY A 220 0.60 -17.52 36.15
CA GLY A 220 0.05 -18.76 35.62
C GLY A 220 0.98 -19.46 34.61
N ILE A 221 1.64 -18.72 33.73
CA ILE A 221 2.65 -19.27 32.79
C ILE A 221 3.86 -19.78 33.57
N ALA A 222 4.37 -19.01 34.53
CA ALA A 222 5.51 -19.40 35.37
C ALA A 222 5.22 -20.68 36.15
N GLU A 223 4.02 -20.82 36.73
CA GLU A 223 3.59 -22.07 37.40
C GLU A 223 3.58 -23.26 36.42
N GLN A 224 3.10 -23.08 35.18
CA GLN A 224 3.15 -24.16 34.19
C GLN A 224 4.58 -24.50 33.76
N GLN A 225 5.46 -23.49 33.64
CA GLN A 225 6.89 -23.70 33.34
C GLN A 225 7.60 -24.45 34.47
N GLU A 226 7.29 -24.13 35.73
CA GLU A 226 7.80 -24.86 36.88
C GLU A 226 7.35 -26.32 36.85
N ARG A 227 6.07 -26.58 36.55
CA ARG A 227 5.53 -27.94 36.40
C ARG A 227 6.23 -28.73 35.29
N ILE A 228 6.50 -28.09 34.14
CA ILE A 228 7.27 -28.72 33.05
C ILE A 228 8.68 -29.06 33.53
N SER A 229 9.39 -28.08 34.10
CA SER A 229 10.76 -28.30 34.59
C SER A 229 10.85 -29.37 35.69
N GLY A 230 9.82 -29.48 36.54
CA GLY A 230 9.71 -30.52 37.56
C GLY A 230 9.50 -31.90 36.94
N ALA A 231 8.55 -32.01 36.00
CA ALA A 231 8.26 -33.24 35.30
C ALA A 231 9.44 -33.72 34.42
N GLU A 232 10.15 -32.82 33.75
CA GLU A 232 11.35 -33.14 32.96
C GLU A 232 12.51 -33.62 33.83
N ARG A 233 12.71 -33.02 35.01
CA ARG A 233 13.71 -33.48 35.98
C ARG A 233 13.39 -34.89 36.47
N ASN A 234 12.14 -35.16 36.83
CA ASN A 234 11.69 -36.49 37.26
C ASN A 234 11.80 -37.52 36.12
N GLN A 235 11.43 -37.13 34.90
CA GLN A 235 11.58 -37.97 33.71
C GLN A 235 13.04 -38.34 33.48
N THR A 236 13.96 -37.37 33.55
CA THR A 236 15.39 -37.61 33.34
C THR A 236 15.96 -38.55 34.40
N ALA A 237 15.55 -38.39 35.67
CA ALA A 237 15.97 -39.28 36.75
C ALA A 237 15.48 -40.72 36.52
N LEU A 238 14.24 -40.89 36.07
CA LEU A 238 13.66 -42.19 35.73
C LEU A 238 14.35 -42.84 34.52
N LEU A 239 14.66 -42.06 33.48
CA LEU A 239 15.39 -42.55 32.31
C LEU A 239 16.79 -43.04 32.68
N ARG A 240 17.51 -42.33 33.55
CA ARG A 240 18.81 -42.80 34.06
C ARG A 240 18.69 -44.14 34.79
N ARG A 241 17.68 -44.27 35.67
CA ARG A 241 17.43 -45.54 36.38
C ARG A 241 17.06 -46.68 35.43
N ARG A 242 16.30 -46.39 34.36
CA ARG A 242 16.03 -47.38 33.30
C ARG A 242 17.34 -47.83 32.66
N ASP A 243 18.21 -46.92 32.27
CA ASP A 243 19.48 -47.24 31.59
C ASP A 243 20.41 -48.06 32.52
N GLU A 244 20.42 -47.77 33.81
CA GLU A 244 21.11 -48.58 34.83
C GLU A 244 20.55 -50.00 34.90
N LEU A 245 19.23 -50.16 34.93
CA LEU A 245 18.55 -51.46 34.95
C LEU A 245 18.72 -52.24 33.64
N GLU A 246 18.74 -51.56 32.49
CA GLU A 246 19.02 -52.16 31.19
C GLU A 246 20.47 -52.66 31.12
N THR A 247 21.41 -51.92 31.70
CA THR A 247 22.82 -52.35 31.80
C THR A 247 22.95 -53.58 32.71
N GLU A 248 22.22 -53.62 33.84
CA GLU A 248 22.17 -54.81 34.71
C GLU A 248 21.55 -56.01 33.99
N LEU A 249 20.47 -55.78 33.22
CA LEU A 249 19.84 -56.81 32.41
C LEU A 249 20.80 -57.38 31.36
N GLN A 250 21.49 -56.52 30.62
CA GLN A 250 22.49 -56.92 29.62
C GLN A 250 23.66 -57.71 30.23
N ARG A 251 23.96 -57.50 31.51
CA ARG A 251 24.98 -58.26 32.22
C ARG A 251 24.50 -59.66 32.66
N ILE A 252 23.24 -59.79 33.10
CA ILE A 252 22.70 -61.04 33.66
C ILE A 252 22.14 -61.96 32.57
N GLU A 253 21.50 -61.40 31.54
CA GLU A 253 20.79 -62.16 30.49
C GLU A 253 21.69 -63.15 29.73
N PRO A 254 22.93 -62.80 29.33
CA PRO A 254 23.87 -63.77 28.72
C PRO A 254 24.29 -64.89 29.68
N GLY A 255 24.27 -64.64 31.00
CA GLY A 255 24.65 -65.62 32.01
C GLY A 255 23.66 -66.78 32.14
N ILE A 256 22.40 -66.61 31.74
CA ILE A 256 21.40 -67.68 31.79
C ILE A 256 21.80 -68.89 30.95
N GLY A 257 22.37 -68.68 29.76
CA GLY A 257 22.82 -69.79 28.91
C GLY A 257 23.90 -70.64 29.59
N ALA A 258 24.77 -70.01 30.39
CA ALA A 258 25.77 -70.74 31.18
C ALA A 258 25.12 -71.54 32.32
N PHE A 259 24.17 -70.95 33.06
CA PHE A 259 23.44 -71.66 34.11
C PHE A 259 22.57 -72.81 33.56
N GLU A 260 21.98 -72.65 32.38
CA GLU A 260 21.22 -73.72 31.70
C GLU A 260 22.13 -74.86 31.25
N ALA A 261 23.33 -74.54 30.75
CA ALA A 261 24.33 -75.55 30.40
C ALA A 261 24.84 -76.32 31.64
N GLU A 262 25.04 -75.64 32.78
CA GLU A 262 25.41 -76.28 34.05
C GLU A 262 24.29 -77.16 34.60
N LEU A 263 23.04 -76.69 34.54
CA LEU A 263 21.87 -77.47 34.92
C LEU A 263 21.75 -78.73 34.06
N ALA A 264 21.90 -78.63 32.74
CA ALA A 264 21.84 -79.76 31.83
C ALA A 264 22.96 -80.79 32.11
N LYS A 265 24.17 -80.33 32.43
CA LYS A 265 25.27 -81.21 32.86
C LYS A 265 24.96 -81.91 34.17
N ALA A 266 24.49 -81.18 35.19
CA ALA A 266 24.13 -81.75 36.49
C ALA A 266 22.99 -82.78 36.35
N GLN A 267 21.98 -82.47 35.55
CA GLN A 267 20.87 -83.37 35.25
C GLN A 267 21.34 -84.62 34.51
N GLY A 268 22.21 -84.48 33.51
CA GLY A 268 22.82 -85.61 32.81
C GLY A 268 23.61 -86.53 33.75
N THR A 269 24.39 -85.97 34.69
CA THR A 269 25.10 -86.78 35.69
C THR A 269 24.15 -87.48 36.66
N TYR A 270 23.10 -86.79 37.11
CA TYR A 270 22.09 -87.35 38.00
C TYR A 270 21.33 -88.51 37.35
N ASP A 271 20.87 -88.32 36.11
CA ASP A 271 20.15 -89.35 35.36
C ASP A 271 21.05 -90.54 35.00
N ALA A 272 22.32 -90.31 34.66
CA ALA A 272 23.29 -91.37 34.41
C ALA A 272 23.55 -92.21 35.68
N THR A 273 23.77 -91.58 36.83
CA THR A 273 23.95 -92.30 38.11
C THR A 273 22.68 -93.07 38.47
N ARG A 274 21.49 -92.49 38.26
CA ARG A 274 20.20 -93.15 38.52
C ARG A 274 19.98 -94.36 37.62
N GLN A 275 20.30 -94.26 36.34
CA GLN A 275 20.24 -95.38 35.38
C GLN A 275 21.25 -96.46 35.73
N ALA A 276 22.46 -96.11 36.16
CA ALA A 276 23.47 -97.07 36.62
C ALA A 276 22.99 -97.84 37.86
N ILE A 277 22.35 -97.18 38.83
CA ILE A 277 21.73 -97.86 39.99
C ILE A 277 20.65 -98.84 39.53
N ALA A 278 19.78 -98.41 38.60
CA ALA A 278 18.73 -99.28 38.06
C ALA A 278 19.32 -100.48 37.32
N ALA A 279 20.33 -100.28 36.47
CA ALA A 279 21.04 -101.34 35.76
C ALA A 279 21.68 -102.34 36.74
N LYS A 280 22.37 -101.86 37.80
CA LYS A 280 22.97 -102.74 38.83
C LYS A 280 21.93 -103.53 39.60
N ARG A 281 20.78 -102.95 39.90
CA ARG A 281 19.65 -103.67 40.52
C ARG A 281 19.07 -104.73 39.59
N ILE A 282 18.97 -104.45 38.29
CA ILE A 282 18.52 -105.42 37.28
C ILE A 282 19.53 -106.56 37.13
N GLU A 283 20.82 -106.25 37.02
CA GLU A 283 21.92 -107.24 36.99
C GLU A 283 21.91 -108.13 38.23
N ALA A 284 21.74 -107.54 39.42
CA ALA A 284 21.62 -108.30 40.66
C ALA A 284 20.40 -109.23 40.65
N ASN A 285 19.23 -108.73 40.23
CA ASN A 285 18.00 -109.53 40.19
C ASN A 285 17.98 -110.59 39.08
N ALA A 286 18.82 -110.48 38.05
CA ALA A 286 18.95 -111.50 37.02
C ALA A 286 19.59 -112.80 37.56
N GLU A 287 20.39 -112.74 38.63
CA GLU A 287 20.97 -113.93 39.29
C GLU A 287 19.95 -114.75 40.11
N ASP A 288 18.78 -114.19 40.45
CA ASP A 288 17.70 -114.97 41.09
C ASP A 288 17.14 -116.08 40.14
N GLY A 289 17.60 -116.12 38.88
CA GLY A 289 17.37 -117.20 37.91
C GLY A 289 18.15 -118.50 38.16
N GLY A 290 19.13 -118.50 39.07
CA GLY A 290 19.94 -119.67 39.42
C GLY A 290 21.27 -119.77 38.66
N VAL A 291 22.27 -120.36 39.30
CA VAL A 291 23.61 -120.59 38.73
C VAL A 291 23.51 -121.70 37.67
N GLU A 292 24.02 -121.46 36.46
CA GLU A 292 24.02 -122.45 35.36
C GLU A 292 24.48 -123.83 35.86
N GLY A 293 23.54 -124.79 35.89
CA GLY A 293 23.81 -126.18 36.30
C GLY A 293 23.34 -126.61 37.69
N THR A 294 22.85 -125.70 38.56
CA THR A 294 22.23 -126.09 39.84
C THR A 294 20.82 -125.50 39.93
N LEU A 295 19.77 -126.34 39.91
CA LEU A 295 18.35 -125.95 40.00
C LEU A 295 17.95 -125.28 41.35
N LYS A 296 18.91 -124.68 42.08
CA LYS A 296 18.69 -123.99 43.35
C LYS A 296 18.62 -122.48 43.12
N ARG A 297 17.41 -121.95 43.32
CA ARG A 297 17.12 -120.51 43.39
C ARG A 297 17.77 -119.93 44.65
N GLY A 298 18.67 -118.96 44.53
CA GLY A 298 19.31 -118.34 45.70
C GLY A 298 20.25 -117.20 45.34
N ARG A 299 20.25 -116.15 46.17
CA ARG A 299 21.11 -114.98 46.03
C ARG A 299 22.56 -115.32 46.37
N GLY A 300 23.43 -115.24 45.37
CA GLY A 300 24.84 -115.58 45.49
C GLY A 300 25.74 -114.49 46.09
N PRO A 301 27.06 -114.72 46.13
CA PRO A 301 28.05 -113.71 46.52
C PRO A 301 28.12 -112.53 45.52
N VAL A 302 27.83 -112.74 44.24
CA VAL A 302 27.85 -111.69 43.19
C VAL A 302 26.67 -110.72 43.35
N TYR A 303 25.45 -111.22 43.66
CA TYR A 303 24.33 -110.39 44.12
C TYR A 303 24.73 -109.40 45.22
N ARG A 304 25.44 -109.87 46.26
CA ARG A 304 25.89 -109.02 47.37
C ARG A 304 26.88 -107.95 46.92
N GLN A 305 27.78 -108.28 46.00
CA GLN A 305 28.73 -107.31 45.41
C GLN A 305 27.98 -106.25 44.59
N ARG A 306 27.05 -106.63 43.72
CA ARG A 306 26.26 -105.70 42.90
C ARG A 306 25.34 -104.81 43.72
N MET A 307 24.78 -105.32 44.81
CA MET A 307 23.98 -104.51 45.74
C MET A 307 24.84 -103.54 46.55
N ALA A 308 26.06 -103.92 46.95
CA ALA A 308 27.00 -103.01 47.60
C ALA A 308 27.44 -101.88 46.64
N GLU A 309 27.72 -102.21 45.38
CA GLU A 309 27.99 -101.22 44.31
C GLU A 309 26.79 -100.29 44.09
N ALA A 310 25.57 -100.83 44.07
CA ALA A 310 24.35 -100.02 43.93
C ALA A 310 24.12 -99.09 45.13
N GLU A 311 24.44 -99.52 46.35
CA GLU A 311 24.36 -98.71 47.57
C GLU A 311 25.42 -97.61 47.60
N GLU A 312 26.63 -97.87 47.11
CA GLU A 312 27.66 -96.85 46.91
C GLU A 312 27.23 -95.80 45.89
N LEU A 313 26.69 -96.23 44.73
CA LEU A 313 26.11 -95.31 43.74
C LEU A 313 24.92 -94.53 44.30
N GLN A 314 24.11 -95.16 45.15
CA GLN A 314 22.98 -94.49 45.79
C GLN A 314 23.41 -93.45 46.84
N ARG A 315 24.51 -93.70 47.58
CA ARG A 315 25.15 -92.71 48.45
C ARG A 315 25.74 -91.55 47.65
N LYS A 316 26.39 -91.84 46.51
CA LYS A 316 26.89 -90.79 45.60
C LYS A 316 25.75 -89.93 45.08
N LEU A 317 24.64 -90.54 44.67
CA LEU A 317 23.45 -89.85 44.18
C LEU A 317 22.89 -88.88 45.23
N SER A 318 22.68 -89.33 46.47
CA SER A 318 22.06 -88.51 47.52
C SER A 318 22.99 -87.44 48.11
N ILE A 319 24.29 -87.72 48.21
CA ILE A 319 25.25 -86.80 48.83
C ILE A 319 25.79 -85.78 47.83
N THR A 320 25.97 -86.16 46.56
CA THR A 320 26.69 -85.34 45.58
C THR A 320 25.81 -84.89 44.43
N ASP A 321 25.19 -85.83 43.72
CA ASP A 321 24.53 -85.51 42.45
C ASP A 321 23.21 -84.75 42.68
N GLU A 322 22.41 -85.14 43.68
CA GLU A 322 21.15 -84.46 44.02
C GLU A 322 21.37 -83.02 44.55
N PRO A 323 22.31 -82.74 45.48
CA PRO A 323 22.60 -81.37 45.89
C PRO A 323 23.15 -80.50 44.76
N ARG A 324 24.00 -81.04 43.87
CA ARG A 324 24.50 -80.31 42.71
C ARG A 324 23.40 -79.92 41.73
N LEU A 325 22.48 -80.85 41.46
CA LEU A 325 21.30 -80.57 40.63
C LEU A 325 20.44 -79.47 41.24
N ARG A 326 20.12 -79.57 42.53
CA ARG A 326 19.32 -78.55 43.24
C ARG A 326 19.99 -77.20 43.28
N GLU A 327 21.31 -77.15 43.45
CA GLU A 327 22.06 -75.89 43.47
C GLU A 327 22.09 -75.22 42.10
N ALA A 328 22.38 -75.96 41.02
CA ALA A 328 22.32 -75.45 39.65
C ALA A 328 20.90 -74.93 39.32
N GLN A 329 19.87 -75.65 39.77
CA GLN A 329 18.47 -75.23 39.59
C GLN A 329 18.16 -73.93 40.35
N ARG A 330 18.61 -73.81 41.60
CA ARG A 330 18.44 -72.58 42.39
C ARG A 330 19.12 -71.38 41.75
N GLN A 331 20.34 -71.53 41.26
CA GLN A 331 21.08 -70.43 40.62
C GLN A 331 20.39 -69.95 39.35
N ARG A 332 19.94 -70.90 38.51
CA ARG A 332 19.14 -70.58 37.32
C ARG A 332 17.85 -69.86 37.69
N ASP A 333 17.13 -70.36 38.68
CA ASP A 333 15.83 -69.81 39.08
C ASP A 333 15.99 -68.41 39.71
N GLN A 334 17.02 -68.19 40.54
CA GLN A 334 17.35 -66.88 41.10
C GLN A 334 17.70 -65.86 39.99
N ALA A 335 18.54 -66.25 39.03
CA ALA A 335 18.88 -65.39 37.90
C ALA A 335 17.65 -65.05 37.05
N SER A 336 16.81 -66.04 36.74
CA SER A 336 15.57 -65.81 35.98
C SER A 336 14.58 -64.92 36.72
N ALA A 337 14.43 -65.09 38.04
CA ALA A 337 13.57 -64.26 38.87
C ALA A 337 14.06 -62.80 38.91
N ARG A 338 15.38 -62.59 38.98
CA ARG A 338 16.00 -61.25 38.92
C ARG A 338 15.77 -60.58 37.56
N ILE A 339 15.90 -61.31 36.46
CA ILE A 339 15.58 -60.78 35.13
C ILE A 339 14.11 -60.35 35.05
N VAL A 340 13.20 -61.19 35.52
CA VAL A 340 11.77 -60.87 35.51
C VAL A 340 11.47 -59.65 36.38
N SER A 341 12.11 -59.51 37.55
CA SER A 341 11.93 -58.32 38.39
C SER A 341 12.46 -57.06 37.72
N ILE A 342 13.65 -57.10 37.12
CA ILE A 342 14.24 -55.96 36.39
C ILE A 342 13.35 -55.55 35.20
N LYS A 343 12.88 -56.52 34.40
CA LYS A 343 11.98 -56.24 33.27
C LYS A 343 10.66 -55.61 33.73
N ARG A 344 10.12 -56.01 34.88
CA ARG A 344 8.94 -55.37 35.49
C ARG A 344 9.24 -53.94 35.94
N GLU A 345 10.37 -53.70 36.60
CA GLU A 345 10.78 -52.35 37.01
C GLU A 345 10.94 -51.42 35.79
N ILE A 346 11.59 -51.88 34.72
CA ILE A 346 11.70 -51.13 33.46
C ILE A 346 10.31 -50.80 32.88
N ALA A 347 9.38 -51.76 32.89
CA ALA A 347 8.02 -51.53 32.42
C ALA A 347 7.27 -50.49 33.27
N THR A 348 7.44 -50.51 34.60
CA THR A 348 6.86 -49.48 35.48
C THR A 348 7.45 -48.10 35.23
N ILE A 349 8.78 -48.00 35.07
CA ILE A 349 9.47 -46.74 34.76
C ILE A 349 8.98 -46.18 33.42
N ASN A 350 8.82 -47.02 32.40
CA ASN A 350 8.30 -46.58 31.11
C ASN A 350 6.86 -46.04 31.22
N GLY A 351 6.03 -46.62 32.09
CA GLY A 351 4.69 -46.10 32.40
C GLY A 351 4.75 -44.71 33.05
N ASP A 352 5.61 -44.52 34.05
CA ASP A 352 5.78 -43.23 34.72
C ASP A 352 6.36 -42.15 33.80
N VAL A 353 7.31 -42.51 32.95
CA VAL A 353 7.87 -41.63 31.91
C VAL A 353 6.79 -41.17 30.94
N ALA A 354 5.88 -42.07 30.53
CA ALA A 354 4.76 -41.73 29.66
C ALA A 354 3.79 -40.76 30.37
N LYS A 355 3.55 -40.94 31.68
CA LYS A 355 2.74 -40.03 32.49
C LYS A 355 3.34 -38.62 32.54
N TYR A 356 4.63 -38.48 32.88
CA TYR A 356 5.29 -37.17 32.88
C TYR A 356 5.34 -36.52 31.50
N LYS A 357 5.46 -37.32 30.43
CA LYS A 357 5.35 -36.81 29.05
C LYS A 357 3.94 -36.28 28.74
N GLY A 358 2.89 -36.93 29.23
CA GLY A 358 1.52 -36.44 29.12
C GLY A 358 1.29 -35.14 29.89
N GLU A 359 1.83 -35.04 31.10
CA GLU A 359 1.74 -33.84 31.94
C GLU A 359 2.47 -32.64 31.32
N THR A 360 3.69 -32.85 30.80
CA THR A 360 4.47 -31.81 30.10
C THR A 360 3.77 -31.32 28.83
N GLN A 361 3.23 -32.23 28.01
CA GLN A 361 2.47 -31.84 26.81
C GLN A 361 1.21 -31.05 27.16
N THR A 362 0.49 -31.46 28.20
CA THR A 362 -0.71 -30.75 28.67
C THR A 362 -0.35 -29.35 29.19
N ALA A 363 0.71 -29.23 29.98
CA ALA A 363 1.20 -27.93 30.46
C ALA A 363 1.68 -27.03 29.30
N ALA A 364 2.39 -27.60 28.32
CA ALA A 364 2.83 -26.87 27.13
C ALA A 364 1.65 -26.37 26.27
N GLN A 365 0.59 -27.16 26.11
CA GLN A 365 -0.64 -26.72 25.44
C GLN A 365 -1.32 -25.57 26.19
N ARG A 366 -1.34 -25.61 27.53
CA ARG A 366 -1.89 -24.52 28.35
C ARG A 366 -1.08 -23.23 28.22
N ILE A 367 0.26 -23.32 28.22
CA ILE A 367 1.14 -22.18 27.96
C ILE A 367 0.84 -21.62 26.56
N LYS A 368 0.82 -22.48 25.54
CA LYS A 368 0.55 -22.06 24.16
C LYS A 368 -0.83 -21.41 24.01
N ALA A 369 -1.85 -21.90 24.72
CA ALA A 369 -3.19 -21.29 24.73
C ALA A 369 -3.20 -19.93 25.45
N ALA A 370 -2.43 -19.79 26.53
CA ALA A 370 -2.27 -18.52 27.24
C ALA A 370 -1.50 -17.47 26.40
N GLU A 371 -0.50 -17.92 25.63
CA GLU A 371 0.27 -17.10 24.68
C GLU A 371 -0.56 -16.77 23.42
N SER A 372 -1.28 -17.72 22.83
CA SER A 372 -2.12 -17.46 21.65
C SER A 372 -3.29 -16.52 21.97
N SER A 373 -3.77 -16.52 23.22
CA SER A 373 -4.71 -15.51 23.70
C SER A 373 -4.14 -14.07 23.68
N GLU A 374 -2.82 -13.88 23.53
CA GLU A 374 -2.24 -12.55 23.20
C GLU A 374 -2.51 -12.12 21.75
N GLY A 375 -2.77 -13.07 20.85
CA GLY A 375 -3.02 -12.83 19.42
C GLY A 375 -4.46 -12.49 19.09
N ASP A 376 -5.42 -13.23 19.66
CA ASP A 376 -6.84 -13.17 19.25
C ASP A 376 -7.68 -12.16 20.05
N ALA A 377 -7.19 -11.70 21.19
CA ALA A 377 -7.86 -10.65 21.96
C ALA A 377 -7.29 -9.29 21.54
N GLU A 378 -7.73 -8.80 20.38
CA GLU A 378 -7.40 -7.50 19.80
C GLU A 378 -7.63 -6.33 20.81
N GLY A 379 -8.49 -6.52 21.82
CA GLY A 379 -8.70 -5.58 22.94
C GLY A 379 -7.66 -5.61 24.07
N THR A 380 -6.77 -6.62 24.16
CA THR A 380 -5.74 -6.75 25.21
C THR A 380 -4.34 -6.38 24.74
N LYS A 381 -4.12 -6.36 23.41
CA LYS A 381 -2.85 -5.90 22.80
C LYS A 381 -2.73 -4.37 22.77
N VAL A 382 -3.83 -3.70 23.07
CA VAL A 382 -3.99 -2.26 23.11
C VAL A 382 -3.48 -1.79 24.46
N ASP A 383 -2.15 -1.60 24.55
CA ASP A 383 -1.48 -1.00 25.71
C ASP A 383 -2.20 0.31 26.08
N PRO A 384 -2.92 0.38 27.22
CA PRO A 384 -3.73 1.53 27.61
C PRO A 384 -2.97 2.85 27.56
N ALA A 385 -1.68 2.81 27.89
CA ALA A 385 -0.78 3.96 27.89
C ALA A 385 -0.51 4.50 26.47
N ARG A 386 -0.67 3.67 25.44
CA ARG A 386 -0.44 4.04 24.03
C ARG A 386 -1.71 4.39 23.27
N VAL A 387 -2.87 3.91 23.71
CA VAL A 387 -4.18 4.12 23.05
C VAL A 387 -4.59 5.58 23.08
N LEU A 388 -4.48 6.21 24.24
CA LEU A 388 -4.89 7.60 24.41
C LEU A 388 -4.02 8.55 23.55
N PRO A 389 -2.66 8.45 23.57
CA PRO A 389 -1.83 9.21 22.65
C PRO A 389 -2.06 8.87 21.17
N ALA A 390 -2.43 7.63 20.82
CA ALA A 390 -2.76 7.25 19.45
C ALA A 390 -4.09 7.88 18.99
N PHE A 391 -5.09 7.89 19.86
CA PHE A 391 -6.38 8.54 19.66
C PHE A 391 -6.22 10.06 19.49
N GLU A 392 -5.47 10.71 20.39
CA GLU A 392 -5.21 12.15 20.29
C GLU A 392 -4.45 12.52 19.00
N ARG A 393 -3.48 11.70 18.60
CA ARG A 393 -2.79 11.85 17.30
C ARG A 393 -3.72 11.66 16.11
N ALA A 394 -4.61 10.68 16.15
CA ALA A 394 -5.60 10.47 15.09
C ALA A 394 -6.56 11.66 14.97
N ARG A 395 -7.01 12.19 16.11
CA ARG A 395 -7.86 13.39 16.17
C ARG A 395 -7.14 14.63 15.65
N SER A 396 -5.88 14.85 16.03
CA SER A 396 -5.09 15.97 15.51
C SER A 396 -4.79 15.82 14.02
N ALA A 397 -4.52 14.60 13.55
CA ALA A 397 -4.27 14.32 12.13
C ALA A 397 -5.50 14.63 11.27
N PHE A 398 -6.71 14.26 11.73
CA PHE A 398 -7.95 14.60 11.05
C PHE A 398 -8.21 16.11 11.02
N ARG A 399 -7.88 16.84 12.11
CA ARG A 399 -7.99 18.31 12.13
C ARG A 399 -7.03 19.00 11.17
N GLN A 400 -5.84 18.43 10.96
CA GLN A 400 -4.86 18.96 10.01
C GLN A 400 -5.26 18.66 8.56
N GLN A 401 -5.77 17.45 8.30
CA GLN A 401 -6.18 16.98 6.98
C GLN A 401 -7.45 16.12 7.10
N PRO A 402 -8.63 16.70 6.82
CA PRO A 402 -9.91 15.99 6.92
C PRO A 402 -10.14 15.10 5.70
N ASP A 403 -9.72 13.83 5.81
CA ASP A 403 -9.87 12.80 4.78
C ASP A 403 -10.66 11.58 5.30
N THR A 404 -11.22 10.80 4.37
CA THR A 404 -11.99 9.59 4.68
C THR A 404 -11.17 8.55 5.44
N GLU A 405 -9.93 8.33 5.03
CA GLU A 405 -9.00 7.40 5.70
C GLU A 405 -8.67 7.85 7.13
N ARG A 406 -8.50 9.15 7.34
CA ARG A 406 -8.21 9.73 8.66
C ARG A 406 -9.42 9.66 9.58
N LEU A 407 -10.64 9.84 9.04
CA LEU A 407 -11.88 9.66 9.79
C LEU A 407 -12.07 8.19 10.20
N ALA A 408 -11.84 7.26 9.27
CA ALA A 408 -11.91 5.82 9.56
C ALA A 408 -10.88 5.43 10.63
N ALA A 409 -9.64 5.93 10.52
CA ALA A 409 -8.61 5.70 11.53
C ALA A 409 -9.02 6.27 12.90
N LEU A 410 -9.61 7.46 12.95
CA LEU A 410 -10.13 8.07 14.18
C LEU A 410 -11.25 7.21 14.79
N GLN A 411 -12.19 6.70 13.98
CA GLN A 411 -13.25 5.80 14.43
C GLN A 411 -12.67 4.50 15.02
N THR A 412 -11.71 3.88 14.35
CA THR A 412 -11.04 2.67 14.86
C THR A 412 -10.36 2.95 16.21
N GLN A 413 -9.62 4.05 16.33
CA GLN A 413 -8.96 4.41 17.59
C GLN A 413 -9.97 4.76 18.71
N CYS A 414 -11.08 5.41 18.37
CA CYS A 414 -12.18 5.69 19.31
C CYS A 414 -12.78 4.39 19.83
N GLY A 415 -13.12 3.44 18.94
CA GLY A 415 -13.65 2.13 19.31
C GLY A 415 -12.68 1.33 20.18
N ASN A 416 -11.39 1.35 19.86
CA ASN A 416 -10.36 0.69 20.67
C ASN A 416 -10.26 1.27 22.08
N LEU A 417 -10.27 2.61 22.21
CA LEU A 417 -10.24 3.28 23.51
C LEU A 417 -11.51 3.03 24.32
N LEU A 418 -12.67 3.08 23.67
CA LEU A 418 -13.97 2.75 24.26
C LEU A 418 -14.01 1.32 24.79
N ASN A 419 -13.57 0.35 23.99
CA ASN A 419 -13.52 -1.06 24.38
C ASN A 419 -12.56 -1.31 25.55
N ALA A 420 -11.39 -0.67 25.56
CA ALA A 420 -10.43 -0.75 26.66
C ALA A 420 -10.98 -0.16 27.97
N MET A 421 -11.79 0.89 27.89
CA MET A 421 -12.47 1.45 29.06
C MET A 421 -13.67 0.62 29.52
N LEU A 422 -14.41 0.00 28.60
CA LEU A 422 -15.53 -0.88 28.95
C LEU A 422 -15.09 -2.21 29.59
N SER A 423 -13.90 -2.71 29.24
CA SER A 423 -13.30 -3.89 29.86
C SER A 423 -12.80 -3.62 31.29
N THR A 424 -12.55 -2.36 31.63
CA THR A 424 -12.13 -1.94 32.96
C THR A 424 -13.35 -1.62 33.84
N PRO A 425 -13.58 -2.33 34.96
CA PRO A 425 -14.78 -2.13 35.78
C PRO A 425 -14.97 -0.70 36.30
N ALA A 426 -13.87 -0.02 36.64
CA ALA A 426 -13.89 1.34 37.18
C ALA A 426 -14.23 2.42 36.14
N ALA A 427 -13.86 2.20 34.87
CA ALA A 427 -14.12 3.13 33.77
C ALA A 427 -15.45 2.84 33.06
N LYS A 428 -15.97 1.61 33.15
CA LYS A 428 -17.17 1.16 32.44
C LYS A 428 -18.37 2.12 32.62
N GLU A 429 -18.68 2.54 33.85
CA GLU A 429 -19.86 3.38 34.09
C GLU A 429 -19.73 4.80 33.52
N ARG A 430 -18.49 5.32 33.43
CA ARG A 430 -18.21 6.68 32.96
C ARG A 430 -18.32 6.84 31.45
N VAL A 431 -18.28 5.73 30.71
CA VAL A 431 -18.09 5.73 29.25
C VAL A 431 -19.31 5.16 28.51
N ARG A 432 -20.26 4.51 29.21
CA ARG A 432 -21.49 3.92 28.62
C ARG A 432 -22.34 4.87 27.77
N ALA A 433 -22.29 6.17 28.04
CA ALA A 433 -23.07 7.18 27.31
C ALA A 433 -22.32 7.82 26.12
N ILE A 434 -21.09 7.36 25.83
CA ILE A 434 -20.26 7.89 24.75
C ILE A 434 -20.37 6.97 23.53
N ASP A 435 -20.68 7.56 22.40
CA ASP A 435 -20.72 6.88 21.10
C ASP A 435 -19.48 7.26 20.27
N CYS A 436 -18.97 6.30 19.50
CA CYS A 436 -17.87 6.48 18.55
C CYS A 436 -18.33 6.51 17.09
N ASP A 437 -19.65 6.43 16.84
CA ASP A 437 -20.24 6.47 15.50
C ASP A 437 -20.02 7.82 14.79
N PRO A 438 -19.31 7.86 13.65
CA PRO A 438 -19.07 9.08 12.91
C PRO A 438 -20.22 9.45 11.95
N ASN A 439 -21.35 8.74 11.89
CA ASN A 439 -22.39 8.93 10.87
C ASN A 439 -22.77 10.40 10.60
N HIS A 440 -23.09 11.17 11.64
CA HIS A 440 -23.44 12.60 11.48
C HIS A 440 -22.25 13.47 11.06
N ALA A 441 -21.02 13.11 11.45
CA ALA A 441 -19.80 13.78 11.02
C ALA A 441 -19.42 13.43 9.57
N ALA A 442 -19.66 12.18 9.14
CA ALA A 442 -19.43 11.70 7.79
C ALA A 442 -20.41 12.34 6.79
N GLU A 443 -21.68 12.51 7.18
CA GLU A 443 -22.68 13.23 6.39
C GLU A 443 -22.30 14.71 6.18
N ALA A 444 -21.84 15.38 7.25
CA ALA A 444 -21.36 16.75 7.17
C ALA A 444 -20.08 16.88 6.31
N ALA A 445 -19.19 15.89 6.37
CA ALA A 445 -17.92 15.86 5.63
C ALA A 445 -18.07 15.38 4.17
N ALA A 446 -19.23 14.85 3.76
CA ALA A 446 -19.42 14.24 2.45
C ALA A 446 -19.04 15.16 1.27
N ARG A 447 -19.30 16.47 1.39
CA ARG A 447 -18.94 17.46 0.38
C ARG A 447 -17.43 17.64 0.26
N LEU A 448 -16.73 17.70 1.38
CA LEU A 448 -15.29 17.82 1.44
C LEU A 448 -14.59 16.55 0.94
N PHE A 449 -15.11 15.37 1.31
CA PHE A 449 -14.59 14.10 0.82
C PHE A 449 -14.75 13.94 -0.69
N ALA A 450 -15.89 14.34 -1.25
CA ALA A 450 -16.09 14.37 -2.70
C ALA A 450 -15.10 15.33 -3.40
N LEU A 451 -14.82 16.49 -2.78
CA LEU A 451 -13.85 17.46 -3.28
C LEU A 451 -12.41 16.91 -3.22
N ASN A 452 -12.01 16.27 -2.12
CA ASN A 452 -10.69 15.67 -1.96
C ASN A 452 -10.48 14.53 -2.97
N ALA A 453 -11.48 13.66 -3.15
CA ALA A 453 -11.45 12.62 -4.17
C ALA A 453 -11.33 13.21 -5.60
N GLY A 454 -12.06 14.29 -5.87
CA GLY A 454 -11.96 15.03 -7.14
C GLY A 454 -10.59 15.65 -7.36
N LEU A 455 -9.97 16.21 -6.33
CA LEU A 455 -8.61 16.78 -6.36
C LEU A 455 -7.54 15.71 -6.60
N VAL A 456 -7.66 14.54 -5.99
CA VAL A 456 -6.76 13.40 -6.23
C VAL A 456 -6.86 12.94 -7.69
N ALA A 457 -8.09 12.79 -8.20
CA ALA A 457 -8.32 12.43 -9.60
C ALA A 457 -7.77 13.50 -10.56
N PHE A 458 -8.00 14.79 -10.27
CA PHE A 458 -7.49 15.92 -11.03
C PHE A 458 -5.96 15.96 -11.04
N ASN A 459 -5.32 15.72 -9.90
CA ASN A 459 -3.86 15.66 -9.82
C ASN A 459 -3.28 14.48 -10.59
N ALA A 460 -3.93 13.30 -10.52
CA ALA A 460 -3.48 12.11 -11.23
C ALA A 460 -3.64 12.22 -12.76
N THR A 461 -4.71 12.86 -13.24
CA THR A 461 -5.02 12.91 -14.69
C THR A 461 -4.63 14.21 -15.39
N CYS A 462 -4.67 15.35 -14.69
CA CYS A 462 -4.47 16.68 -15.30
C CYS A 462 -3.17 17.36 -14.86
N ALA A 463 -2.80 17.28 -13.58
CA ALA A 463 -1.63 18.01 -13.05
C ALA A 463 -0.32 17.19 -13.04
N GLY A 464 -0.40 15.85 -12.95
CA GLY A 464 0.75 14.96 -12.69
C GLY A 464 1.05 13.90 -13.75
N ALA A 465 0.26 13.77 -14.82
CA ALA A 465 0.48 12.71 -15.81
C ALA A 465 1.60 13.07 -16.82
N PRO A 466 2.64 12.22 -17.00
CA PRO A 466 3.58 12.34 -18.13
C PRO A 466 2.88 12.12 -19.49
N GLY A 467 1.63 11.65 -19.50
CA GLY A 467 0.79 11.46 -20.68
C GLY A 467 0.41 12.74 -21.43
N CYS A 468 0.44 13.91 -20.78
CA CYS A 468 0.29 15.18 -21.50
C CYS A 468 1.57 15.62 -22.23
N ARG A 469 2.67 14.86 -22.13
CA ARG A 469 3.96 15.23 -22.75
C ARG A 469 4.48 14.30 -23.83
N ARG A 470 3.83 13.19 -24.20
CA ARG A 470 4.27 12.42 -25.40
C ARG A 470 3.17 11.51 -25.97
N THR A 471 2.91 11.74 -27.26
CA THR A 471 2.47 10.77 -28.29
C THR A 471 1.08 10.15 -28.19
N GLN A 472 0.08 10.77 -28.82
CA GLN A 472 -0.93 10.10 -29.68
C GLN A 472 -1.75 11.14 -30.49
N PRO A 473 -2.21 10.80 -31.72
CA PRO A 473 -3.00 11.70 -32.58
C PRO A 473 -4.37 12.06 -31.97
N PRO A 474 -5.00 13.18 -32.40
CA PRO A 474 -5.97 13.95 -31.61
C PRO A 474 -7.38 13.33 -31.46
N THR A 475 -7.60 12.06 -31.76
CA THR A 475 -8.96 11.48 -31.72
C THR A 475 -9.32 10.80 -30.40
N ASN A 476 -8.35 10.42 -29.56
CA ASN A 476 -8.65 9.58 -28.38
C ASN A 476 -8.59 10.30 -27.03
N CYS A 477 -8.07 11.52 -26.93
CA CYS A 477 -8.13 12.30 -25.68
C CYS A 477 -9.49 13.01 -25.47
N TRP A 478 -10.24 13.24 -26.55
CA TRP A 478 -11.55 13.91 -26.48
C TRP A 478 -12.70 12.96 -26.14
N ALA A 479 -12.52 11.64 -26.29
CA ALA A 479 -13.56 10.66 -26.03
C ALA A 479 -13.65 10.21 -24.56
N SER A 480 -12.56 10.30 -23.80
CA SER A 480 -12.51 9.85 -22.40
C SER A 480 -12.55 10.99 -21.37
N GLY A 481 -12.24 12.23 -21.76
CA GLY A 481 -12.28 13.39 -20.85
C GLY A 481 -13.63 14.11 -20.76
N ALA A 482 -14.45 14.07 -21.81
CA ALA A 482 -15.71 14.82 -21.88
C ALA A 482 -16.89 14.18 -21.11
N SER A 483 -16.73 12.94 -20.63
CA SER A 483 -17.69 12.22 -19.81
C SER A 483 -17.38 12.28 -18.30
N ALA A 484 -16.14 12.58 -17.91
CA ALA A 484 -15.73 12.60 -16.50
C ALA A 484 -15.88 13.96 -15.80
N CYS A 485 -16.04 15.05 -16.55
CA CYS A 485 -16.25 16.41 -16.02
C CYS A 485 -17.65 16.97 -16.33
N ARG A 486 -18.71 16.17 -16.11
CA ARG A 486 -20.09 16.66 -16.05
C ARG A 486 -20.68 16.39 -14.67
N THR A 487 -21.09 17.47 -14.01
CA THR A 487 -21.79 17.51 -12.72
C THR A 487 -23.02 16.58 -12.64
N PRO A 488 -23.46 16.17 -11.43
CA PRO A 488 -24.42 15.10 -11.24
C PRO A 488 -25.85 15.61 -11.44
N ALA A 489 -26.43 15.37 -12.61
CA ALA A 489 -27.83 15.66 -12.87
C ALA A 489 -28.46 14.60 -13.78
N SER A 490 -28.52 13.34 -13.33
CA SER A 490 -29.43 12.35 -13.93
C SER A 490 -29.68 11.14 -13.03
N CYS A 491 -30.13 11.37 -11.79
CA CYS A 491 -30.82 10.35 -11.00
C CYS A 491 -32.34 10.49 -11.25
N ARG A 492 -32.83 10.04 -12.41
CA ARG A 492 -34.24 9.62 -12.60
C ARG A 492 -34.40 8.91 -13.94
N ARG A 493 -35.08 7.76 -13.87
CA ARG A 493 -35.48 6.84 -14.95
C ARG A 493 -34.41 5.82 -15.38
N ASN A 494 -34.39 4.68 -14.68
CA ASN A 494 -34.97 3.49 -15.29
C ASN A 494 -35.35 2.45 -14.23
N ARG A 495 -36.62 2.47 -13.81
CA ARG A 495 -37.33 1.26 -13.42
C ARG A 495 -37.64 0.50 -14.70
N ARG A 496 -37.06 -0.68 -14.89
CA ARG A 496 -37.79 -1.92 -15.21
C ARG A 496 -36.82 -3.09 -15.40
N ILE A 497 -36.90 -4.02 -14.45
CA ILE A 497 -37.02 -5.47 -14.65
C ILE A 497 -35.91 -6.14 -15.47
N SER A 498 -35.04 -6.87 -14.77
CA SER A 498 -34.74 -8.25 -15.17
C SER A 498 -34.39 -9.06 -13.93
N ALA A 499 -35.32 -9.92 -13.52
CA ALA A 499 -35.06 -11.03 -12.63
C ALA A 499 -34.48 -12.17 -13.47
N ASN A 500 -33.40 -12.78 -12.98
CA ASN A 500 -33.07 -14.21 -13.01
C ASN A 500 -31.59 -14.46 -13.31
N GLY A 501 -31.00 -15.32 -12.46
CA GLY A 501 -30.20 -16.42 -12.96
C GLY A 501 -28.71 -16.35 -12.66
N CYS A 502 -28.35 -16.82 -11.47
CA CYS A 502 -27.02 -17.36 -11.16
C CYS A 502 -26.57 -18.40 -12.19
N ARG A 503 -25.30 -18.36 -12.62
CA ARG A 503 -24.32 -19.46 -12.43
C ARG A 503 -22.90 -19.09 -12.93
N PRO A 504 -21.85 -19.75 -12.39
CA PRO A 504 -20.45 -19.32 -12.49
C PRO A 504 -19.72 -19.93 -13.69
N SER A 505 -18.63 -19.27 -14.08
CA SER A 505 -17.63 -19.76 -15.03
C SER A 505 -16.75 -20.85 -14.42
N THR A 506 -16.52 -21.91 -15.20
CA THR A 506 -15.27 -22.69 -15.17
C THR A 506 -14.14 -21.90 -15.79
#